data_AF-A0A947XFI2-F1
#
_entry.id   AF-A0A947XFI2-F1
#
_cell.length_a   1.000
_cell.length_b   1.000
_cell.length_c   1.000
_cell.angle_alpha   90.00
_cell.angle_beta   90.00
_cell.angle_gamma   90.00
#
_symmetry.space_group_name_H-M   'P 1'
#
loop_
_entity.id
_entity.type
_entity.pdbx_description
1 polymer ?
#
loop_
_entity_poly.entity_id
_entity_poly.type
_entity_poly.pdbx_seq_one_letter_code
_entity_poly.pdbx_strand_id
1 'polypeptide(L)'
;MSFQSKQGIVPQLVKSFPAWVPRVPTLVMSVSMVFLAACSTVQLQANKPTPPANLEEARKYVGNREQALNFLEYELNEKSRACYKKFFVSSCLDDVRLQGAEIRRAHLEVQGQAEDMIRLNDYAQRRSKKSSPGN
;
A
#
# COMPACT_ATOMS: atom_id res chain seq x y z
N MET A 1 -36.71 61.36 29.61
CA MET A 1 -36.06 61.15 28.30
C MET A 1 -37.12 60.49 27.43
N SER A 2 -37.89 61.27 26.67
CA SER A 2 -37.67 61.64 25.25
C SER A 2 -37.80 60.42 24.33
N PHE A 3 -38.61 60.36 23.27
CA PHE A 3 -39.64 61.23 22.69
C PHE A 3 -40.49 60.31 21.78
N GLN A 4 -41.77 60.62 21.58
CA GLN A 4 -42.65 59.96 20.62
C GLN A 4 -42.08 59.96 19.20
N SER A 5 -42.42 58.95 18.39
CA SER A 5 -42.71 59.16 16.97
C SER A 5 -43.68 58.08 16.46
N LYS A 6 -44.89 58.54 16.14
CA LYS A 6 -45.90 57.79 15.36
C LYS A 6 -45.66 58.02 13.86
N GLN A 7 -46.32 57.18 13.06
CA GLN A 7 -46.61 57.33 11.62
C GLN A 7 -45.43 56.94 10.72
N GLY A 8 -45.57 56.13 9.67
CA GLY A 8 -46.71 55.59 8.95
C GLY A 8 -46.18 55.11 7.58
N ILE A 9 -47.11 54.69 6.71
CA ILE A 9 -46.96 54.53 5.25
C ILE A 9 -46.49 53.15 4.78
N VAL A 10 -47.46 52.37 4.29
CA VAL A 10 -47.29 51.36 3.23
C VAL A 10 -47.63 52.05 1.90
N PRO A 11 -46.93 51.73 0.80
CA PRO A 11 -47.69 51.23 -0.34
C PRO A 11 -47.00 50.08 -1.11
N GLN A 12 -47.87 49.23 -1.66
CA GLN A 12 -47.61 48.22 -2.68
C GLN A 12 -47.04 48.85 -3.96
N LEU A 13 -46.28 48.09 -4.78
CA LEU A 13 -46.48 48.05 -6.25
C LEU A 13 -45.59 47.00 -6.96
N VAL A 14 -46.24 45.90 -7.35
CA VAL A 14 -46.24 45.23 -8.67
C VAL A 14 -44.98 45.29 -9.55
N LYS A 15 -44.40 44.13 -9.90
CA LYS A 15 -44.35 43.62 -11.29
C LYS A 15 -43.61 42.28 -11.40
N SER A 16 -44.36 41.30 -11.86
CA SER A 16 -43.92 40.09 -12.55
C SER A 16 -42.91 40.40 -13.66
N PHE A 17 -41.77 39.72 -13.67
CA PHE A 17 -41.06 39.31 -14.88
C PHE A 17 -40.32 37.97 -14.63
N PRO A 18 -40.57 36.93 -15.45
CA PRO A 18 -39.85 35.67 -15.37
C PRO A 18 -38.55 35.82 -16.16
N ALA A 19 -37.43 36.05 -15.48
CA ALA A 19 -36.11 36.02 -16.10
C ALA A 19 -35.50 34.63 -15.89
N TRP A 20 -35.83 33.74 -16.83
CA TRP A 20 -34.98 32.67 -17.35
C TRP A 20 -33.63 32.49 -16.61
N VAL A 21 -33.56 31.51 -15.70
CA VAL A 21 -32.30 31.09 -15.09
C VAL A 21 -31.49 30.35 -16.16
N PRO A 22 -30.30 30.83 -16.58
CA PRO A 22 -29.36 29.93 -17.22
C PRO A 22 -28.88 28.97 -16.13
N ARG A 23 -29.38 27.73 -16.14
CA ARG A 23 -28.70 26.64 -15.43
C ARG A 23 -27.32 26.48 -16.07
N VAL A 24 -26.34 26.14 -15.21
CA VAL A 24 -24.91 25.88 -15.45
C VAL A 24 -24.06 27.12 -15.11
N PRO A 25 -23.17 27.07 -14.09
CA PRO A 25 -22.14 26.04 -13.96
C PRO A 25 -21.85 25.60 -12.50
N THR A 26 -22.26 24.39 -12.13
CA THR A 26 -21.76 23.73 -10.89
C THR A 26 -21.27 22.32 -11.20
N LEU A 27 -20.55 22.17 -12.31
CA LEU A 27 -19.98 20.89 -12.75
C LEU A 27 -18.51 21.05 -13.15
N VAL A 28 -17.77 21.92 -12.46
CA VAL A 28 -16.30 22.06 -12.67
C VAL A 28 -15.52 21.84 -11.36
N MET A 29 -16.20 21.66 -10.22
CA MET A 29 -15.57 21.58 -8.90
C MET A 29 -15.56 20.18 -8.27
N SER A 30 -15.87 19.10 -9.02
CA SER A 30 -15.76 17.73 -8.49
C SER A 30 -14.63 16.90 -9.08
N VAL A 31 -14.01 17.32 -10.19
CA VAL A 31 -12.95 16.54 -10.85
C VAL A 31 -11.57 16.81 -10.21
N SER A 32 -11.35 17.99 -9.63
CA SER A 32 -10.03 18.38 -9.11
C SER A 32 -9.65 17.75 -7.76
N MET A 33 -10.61 17.18 -7.00
CA MET A 33 -10.28 16.46 -5.75
C MET A 33 -9.84 15.00 -5.97
N VAL A 34 -10.10 14.42 -7.14
CA VAL A 34 -9.68 13.03 -7.41
C VAL A 34 -8.18 12.96 -7.80
N PHE A 35 -7.59 14.05 -8.29
CA PHE A 35 -6.19 14.07 -8.71
C PHE A 35 -5.16 14.24 -7.58
N LEU A 36 -5.56 14.69 -6.39
CA LEU A 36 -4.64 14.86 -5.24
C LEU A 36 -4.48 13.59 -4.38
N ALA A 37 -5.35 12.59 -4.54
CA ALA A 37 -5.27 11.32 -3.82
C ALA A 37 -4.42 10.25 -4.54
N ALA A 38 -4.03 10.47 -5.81
CA ALA A 38 -3.46 9.43 -6.66
C ALA A 38 -1.95 9.17 -6.50
N CYS A 39 -1.21 9.99 -5.74
CA CYS A 39 0.26 9.85 -5.60
C CYS A 39 0.74 9.38 -4.21
N SER A 40 -0.15 9.00 -3.29
CA SER A 40 0.28 8.59 -1.95
C SER A 40 0.72 7.12 -1.87
N THR A 41 0.26 6.24 -2.76
CA THR A 41 0.52 4.80 -2.64
C THR A 41 2.00 4.49 -2.83
N VAL A 42 2.66 4.13 -1.72
CA VAL A 42 3.99 3.54 -1.76
C VAL A 42 3.85 2.15 -2.37
N GLN A 43 4.44 1.93 -3.55
CA GLN A 43 4.61 0.58 -4.08
C GLN A 43 6.09 0.21 -3.93
N LEU A 44 6.35 -0.90 -3.23
CA LEU A 44 7.65 -1.58 -3.23
C LEU A 44 7.76 -2.45 -4.48
N GLN A 45 8.94 -2.42 -5.10
CA GLN A 45 9.34 -3.21 -6.25
C GLN A 45 9.87 -4.58 -5.83
N ALA A 46 10.30 -4.72 -4.58
CA ALA A 46 10.62 -6.00 -3.96
C ALA A 46 9.40 -6.95 -4.04
N ASN A 47 9.54 -7.99 -4.85
CA ASN A 47 8.46 -8.91 -5.14
C ASN A 47 8.22 -9.87 -3.96
N LYS A 48 6.95 -10.21 -3.71
CA LYS A 48 6.62 -11.20 -2.68
C LYS A 48 7.21 -12.56 -3.10
N PRO A 49 7.97 -13.26 -2.24
CA PRO A 49 8.55 -14.54 -2.59
C PRO A 49 7.47 -15.59 -2.86
N THR A 50 7.66 -16.40 -3.89
CA THR A 50 6.81 -17.54 -4.21
C THR A 50 7.33 -18.81 -3.54
N PRO A 51 6.43 -19.71 -3.10
CA PRO A 51 6.83 -20.99 -2.53
C PRO A 51 7.59 -21.84 -3.56
N PRO A 52 8.69 -22.51 -3.18
CA PRO A 52 9.45 -23.37 -4.10
C PRO A 52 8.62 -24.60 -4.49
N ALA A 53 8.57 -24.93 -5.78
CA ALA A 53 7.88 -26.12 -6.26
C ALA A 53 8.76 -27.38 -6.17
N ASN A 54 10.09 -27.18 -6.28
CA ASN A 54 11.07 -28.27 -6.40
C ASN A 54 12.27 -28.07 -5.46
N LEU A 55 13.04 -29.14 -5.24
CA LEU A 55 14.25 -29.13 -4.41
C LEU A 55 15.35 -28.18 -4.91
N GLU A 56 15.51 -28.06 -6.21
CA GLU A 56 16.49 -27.15 -6.82
C GLU A 56 16.12 -25.69 -6.55
N GLU A 57 14.83 -25.36 -6.69
CA GLU A 57 14.30 -24.04 -6.39
C GLU A 57 14.42 -23.71 -4.90
N ALA A 58 14.20 -24.67 -4.01
CA ALA A 58 14.39 -24.48 -2.57
C ALA A 58 15.84 -24.14 -2.23
N ARG A 59 16.81 -24.88 -2.79
CA ARG A 59 18.24 -24.61 -2.57
C ARG A 59 18.64 -23.25 -3.12
N LYS A 60 18.16 -22.90 -4.31
CA LYS A 60 18.40 -21.59 -4.93
C LYS A 60 17.77 -20.46 -4.10
N TYR A 61 16.57 -20.66 -3.57
CA TYR A 61 15.90 -19.69 -2.73
C TYR A 61 16.69 -19.43 -1.44
N VAL A 62 17.11 -20.48 -0.73
CA VAL A 62 17.92 -20.34 0.49
C VAL A 62 19.24 -19.61 0.20
N GLY A 63 19.92 -19.94 -0.91
CA GLY A 63 21.17 -19.29 -1.30
C GLY A 63 21.04 -17.81 -1.70
N ASN A 64 19.91 -17.42 -2.31
CA ASN A 64 19.70 -16.05 -2.81
C ASN A 64 18.90 -15.16 -1.84
N ARG A 65 18.33 -15.73 -0.78
CA ARG A 65 17.46 -15.02 0.16
C ARG A 65 18.12 -13.78 0.77
N GLU A 66 19.38 -13.90 1.18
CA GLU A 66 20.08 -12.79 1.83
C GLU A 66 20.21 -11.59 0.89
N GLN A 67 20.53 -11.83 -0.38
CA GLN A 67 20.58 -10.77 -1.39
C GLN A 67 19.20 -10.13 -1.61
N ALA A 68 18.13 -10.92 -1.65
CA ALA A 68 16.76 -10.42 -1.77
C ALA A 68 16.35 -9.56 -0.56
N LEU A 69 16.71 -9.96 0.66
CA LEU A 69 16.43 -9.19 1.87
C LEU A 69 17.25 -7.89 1.93
N ASN A 70 18.51 -7.92 1.50
CA ASN A 70 19.35 -6.73 1.41
C ASN A 70 18.79 -5.71 0.41
N PHE A 71 18.30 -6.19 -0.74
CA PHE A 71 17.63 -5.34 -1.72
C PHE A 71 16.33 -4.73 -1.17
N LEU A 72 15.51 -5.54 -0.47
CA LEU A 72 14.31 -5.07 0.20
C LEU A 72 14.62 -3.97 1.24
N GLU A 73 15.69 -4.14 2.04
CA GLU A 73 16.09 -3.15 3.03
C GLU A 73 16.58 -1.85 2.38
N TYR A 74 17.36 -1.95 1.31
CA TYR A 74 17.73 -0.79 0.49
C TYR A 74 16.48 -0.03 0.01
N GLU A 75 15.50 -0.75 -0.55
CA GLU A 75 14.29 -0.13 -1.07
C GLU A 75 13.43 0.50 0.03
N LEU A 76 13.24 -0.17 1.16
CA LEU A 76 12.52 0.39 2.31
C LEU A 76 13.19 1.68 2.82
N ASN A 77 14.52 1.74 2.80
CA ASN A 77 15.27 2.94 3.14
C ASN A 77 15.06 4.07 2.13
N GLU A 78 15.00 3.78 0.84
CA GLU A 78 14.66 4.79 -0.17
C GLU A 78 13.22 5.30 -0.04
N LYS A 79 12.25 4.40 0.13
CA LYS A 79 10.84 4.78 0.28
C LYS A 79 10.58 5.56 1.58
N SER A 80 11.23 5.18 2.68
CA SER A 80 11.16 5.93 3.93
C SER A 80 11.75 7.33 3.79
N ARG A 81 12.89 7.48 3.09
CA ARG A 81 13.44 8.80 2.75
C ARG A 81 12.48 9.64 1.92
N ALA A 82 11.77 9.03 0.98
CA ALA A 82 10.74 9.70 0.18
C ALA A 82 9.53 10.14 1.02
N CYS A 83 9.16 9.39 2.07
CA CYS A 83 8.05 9.76 2.97
C CYS A 83 8.27 11.08 3.71
N TYR A 84 9.51 11.43 4.06
CA TYR A 84 9.80 12.72 4.71
C TYR A 84 9.53 13.95 3.83
N LYS A 85 9.35 13.76 2.52
CA LYS A 85 9.01 14.84 1.58
C LYS A 85 7.49 15.01 1.39
N LYS A 86 6.65 14.18 2.04
CA LYS A 86 5.19 14.22 1.92
C LYS A 86 4.55 14.98 3.08
N PHE A 87 3.32 15.47 2.87
CA PHE A 87 2.52 16.15 3.91
C PHE A 87 2.18 15.23 5.09
N PHE A 88 1.86 13.96 4.83
CA PHE A 88 1.52 12.97 5.86
C PHE A 88 2.67 11.97 6.06
N VAL A 89 3.73 12.43 6.75
CA VAL A 89 4.94 11.62 6.97
C VAL A 89 4.65 10.36 7.79
N SER A 90 3.86 10.47 8.87
CA SER A 90 3.55 9.35 9.76
C SER A 90 2.83 8.21 9.02
N SER A 91 1.72 8.52 8.36
CA SER A 91 0.94 7.56 7.58
C SER A 91 1.81 6.90 6.50
N CYS A 92 2.64 7.66 5.80
CA CYS A 92 3.53 7.10 4.77
C CYS A 92 4.57 6.15 5.35
N LEU A 93 5.19 6.51 6.48
CA LEU A 93 6.16 5.64 7.15
C LEU A 93 5.50 4.36 7.68
N ASP A 94 4.27 4.45 8.17
CA ASP A 94 3.53 3.28 8.65
C ASP A 94 3.19 2.33 7.51
N ASP A 95 2.76 2.84 6.36
CA ASP A 95 2.54 2.04 5.14
C ASP A 95 3.83 1.32 4.69
N VAL A 96 4.96 2.04 4.65
CA VAL A 96 6.28 1.46 4.31
C VAL A 96 6.65 0.34 5.28
N ARG A 97 6.44 0.53 6.58
CA ARG A 97 6.74 -0.47 7.62
C ARG A 97 5.84 -1.69 7.49
N LEU A 98 4.53 -1.49 7.24
CA LEU A 98 3.57 -2.57 7.07
C LEU A 98 3.94 -3.43 5.86
N GLN A 99 4.18 -2.82 4.71
CA GLN A 99 4.58 -3.54 3.50
C GLN A 99 5.93 -4.26 3.69
N GLY A 100 6.91 -3.63 4.33
CA GLY A 100 8.18 -4.26 4.66
C GLY A 100 8.00 -5.48 5.58
N ALA A 101 7.13 -5.39 6.58
CA ALA A 101 6.82 -6.49 7.48
C ALA A 101 6.10 -7.64 6.75
N GLU A 102 5.16 -7.35 5.85
CA GLU A 102 4.48 -8.35 5.03
C GLU A 102 5.44 -9.14 4.14
N ILE A 103 6.34 -8.45 3.45
CA ILE A 103 7.32 -9.11 2.57
C ILE A 103 8.31 -9.95 3.40
N ARG A 104 8.76 -9.44 4.55
CA ARG A 104 9.63 -10.20 5.47
C ARG A 104 8.96 -11.46 6.00
N ARG A 105 7.67 -11.38 6.39
CA ARG A 105 6.90 -12.57 6.81
C ARG A 105 6.79 -13.59 5.70
N ALA A 106 6.48 -13.15 4.48
CA ALA A 106 6.45 -14.04 3.32
C ALA A 106 7.79 -14.74 3.09
N HIS A 107 8.92 -14.02 3.26
CA HIS A 107 10.24 -14.64 3.15
C HIS A 107 10.50 -15.73 4.20
N LEU A 108 10.02 -15.54 5.44
CA LEU A 108 10.14 -16.52 6.50
C LEU A 108 9.29 -17.77 6.23
N GLU A 109 8.05 -17.58 5.76
CA GLU A 109 7.15 -18.69 5.40
C GLU A 109 7.76 -19.55 4.28
N VAL A 110 8.22 -18.89 3.21
CA VAL A 110 8.85 -19.58 2.06
C VAL A 110 10.18 -20.23 2.47
N GLN A 111 10.94 -19.62 3.36
CA GLN A 111 12.17 -20.21 3.89
C GLN A 111 11.89 -21.49 4.67
N GLY A 112 10.90 -21.47 5.58
CA GLY A 112 10.53 -22.67 6.35
C GLY A 112 10.15 -23.82 5.42
N GLN A 113 9.38 -23.54 4.37
CA GLN A 113 9.03 -24.54 3.37
C GLN A 113 10.26 -25.04 2.59
N ALA A 114 11.14 -24.15 2.14
CA ALA A 114 12.35 -24.50 1.42
C ALA A 114 13.28 -25.39 2.25
N GLU A 115 13.50 -25.02 3.52
CA GLU A 115 14.33 -25.77 4.45
C GLU A 115 13.72 -27.13 4.78
N ASP A 116 12.40 -27.21 4.95
CA ASP A 116 11.71 -28.48 5.18
C ASP A 116 11.85 -29.44 4.00
N MET A 117 11.73 -28.95 2.76
CA MET A 117 11.93 -29.79 1.57
C MET A 117 13.37 -30.32 1.50
N ILE A 118 14.36 -29.46 1.75
CA ILE A 118 15.77 -29.85 1.77
C ILE A 118 16.02 -30.90 2.86
N ARG A 119 15.51 -30.65 4.07
CA ARG A 119 15.66 -31.53 5.23
C ARG A 119 15.03 -32.91 4.99
N LEU A 120 13.81 -32.96 4.45
CA LEU A 120 13.12 -34.22 4.12
C LEU A 120 13.88 -35.02 3.06
N ASN A 121 14.41 -34.36 2.04
CA ASN A 121 15.24 -35.03 1.03
C ASN A 121 16.52 -35.60 1.66
N ASP A 122 17.24 -34.83 2.48
CA ASP A 122 18.44 -35.31 3.15
C ASP A 122 18.15 -36.52 4.06
N TYR A 123 17.00 -36.54 4.73
CA TYR A 123 16.55 -37.72 5.48
C TYR A 123 16.27 -38.93 4.60
N ALA A 124 15.56 -38.75 3.49
CA ALA A 124 15.30 -39.82 2.53
C ALA A 124 16.60 -40.39 1.95
N GLN A 125 17.55 -39.53 1.59
CA GLN A 125 18.85 -39.92 1.05
C GLN A 125 19.71 -40.67 2.09
N ARG A 126 19.68 -40.24 3.36
CA ARG A 126 20.35 -40.99 4.44
C ARG A 126 19.73 -42.36 4.67
N ARG A 127 18.40 -42.46 4.56
CA ARG A 127 17.68 -43.73 4.71
C ARG A 127 17.99 -44.70 3.57
N SER A 128 17.99 -44.23 2.32
CA SER A 128 18.29 -45.08 1.15
C SER A 128 19.72 -45.63 1.18
N LYS A 129 20.69 -44.81 1.62
CA LYS A 129 22.08 -45.26 1.83
C LYS A 129 22.20 -46.33 2.91
N LYS A 130 21.38 -46.26 3.97
CA LYS A 130 21.37 -47.27 5.05
C LYS A 130 20.65 -48.55 4.65
N SER A 131 19.61 -48.46 3.81
CA SER A 131 18.85 -49.64 3.34
C SER A 131 19.51 -50.37 2.18
N SER A 132 20.61 -49.85 1.63
CA SER A 132 21.45 -50.51 0.64
C SER A 132 22.77 -50.94 1.29
N PRO A 133 22.78 -51.92 2.22
CA PRO A 133 24.03 -52.57 2.58
C PRO A 133 24.58 -53.25 1.32
N GLY A 134 25.88 -53.12 1.08
CA GLY A 134 26.52 -53.54 -0.16
C GLY A 134 26.20 -54.98 -0.58
N ASN A 135 26.11 -55.17 -1.90
CA ASN A 135 26.48 -56.44 -2.52
C ASN A 135 27.98 -56.68 -2.32
#